data_AF-A0A2T0ASP0-F1
#
_entry.id   AF-A0A2T0ASP0-F1
#
_cell.length_a   1.000
_cell.length_b   1.000
_cell.length_c   1.000
_cell.angle_alpha   90.00
_cell.angle_beta   90.00
_cell.angle_gamma   90.00
#
_symmetry.space_group_name_H-M   'P 1'
#
loop_
_entity.id
_entity.type
_entity.pdbx_description
1 polymer ?
#
loop_
_entity_poly.entity_id
_entity_poly.type
_entity_poly.pdbx_seq_one_letter_code
_entity_poly.pdbx_strand_id
1 'polypeptide(L)' 'MEQNISPEILDKITNVCVCKSIKRAKIKQVIKNGADTFEKVQKATGAGTGSCNGKRCKEKIEELIKENSK' A
#
# COMPACT_ATOMS: atom_id res chain seq x y z
N MET A 1 4.79 -17.75 -22.55
CA MET A 1 3.63 -17.76 -21.64
C MET A 1 3.34 -16.31 -21.25
N GLU A 2 2.50 -15.62 -22.02
CA GLU A 2 2.03 -14.28 -21.66
C GLU A 2 0.97 -14.41 -20.57
N GLN A 3 1.38 -14.14 -19.33
CA GLN A 3 0.46 -14.12 -18.21
C GLN A 3 -0.31 -12.79 -18.28
N ASN A 4 -1.56 -12.87 -18.75
CA ASN A 4 -2.58 -11.81 -18.65
C ASN A 4 -2.95 -11.59 -17.17
N ILE A 5 -2.03 -11.04 -16.38
CA ILE A 5 -2.29 -10.71 -14.98
C ILE A 5 -2.93 -9.33 -14.97
N SER A 6 -4.24 -9.29 -14.72
CA SER A 6 -4.95 -8.02 -14.53
C SER A 6 -4.31 -7.24 -13.36
N PRO A 7 -4.15 -5.91 -13.47
CA PRO A 7 -3.51 -5.09 -12.45
C PRO A 7 -4.15 -5.25 -11.06
N GLU A 8 -5.45 -5.54 -11.00
CA GLU A 8 -6.19 -5.82 -9.76
C GLU A 8 -5.75 -7.11 -9.06
N ILE A 9 -5.34 -8.14 -9.82
CA ILE A 9 -4.81 -9.38 -9.27
C ILE A 9 -3.43 -9.11 -8.67
N LEU A 10 -2.60 -8.35 -9.37
CA LEU A 10 -1.27 -7.95 -8.90
C LEU A 10 -1.35 -7.19 -7.57
N ASP A 11 -2.32 -6.30 -7.42
CA ASP A 11 -2.55 -5.55 -6.17
C ASP A 11 -2.93 -6.46 -4.99
N LYS A 12 -3.63 -7.57 -5.24
CA LYS A 12 -4.07 -8.52 -4.20
C LYS A 12 -2.97 -9.49 -3.75
N ILE A 13 -1.93 -9.69 -4.56
CA ILE A 13 -0.80 -10.58 -4.24
C ILE A 13 0.44 -9.81 -3.78
N THR A 14 0.60 -8.56 -4.20
CA THR A 14 1.78 -7.75 -3.87
C THR A 14 1.70 -7.21 -2.46
N ASN A 15 2.68 -7.57 -1.63
CA ASN A 15 2.84 -7.02 -0.29
C ASN A 15 3.66 -5.72 -0.35
N VAL A 16 3.10 -4.63 0.16
CA VAL A 16 3.79 -3.34 0.28
C VAL A 16 4.52 -3.25 1.60
N CYS A 17 3.86 -3.63 2.70
CA CYS A 17 4.51 -3.72 4.01
C CYS A 17 4.89 -5.18 4.30
N VAL A 18 6.16 -5.53 4.09
CA VAL A 18 6.64 -6.91 4.28
C VAL A 18 6.64 -7.37 5.73
N CYS A 19 6.86 -6.48 6.71
CA CYS A 19 6.92 -6.85 8.12
C CYS A 19 5.53 -7.06 8.76
N LYS A 20 4.48 -6.49 8.17
CA LYS A 20 3.09 -6.59 8.61
C LYS A 20 2.20 -7.29 7.59
N SER A 21 2.80 -7.82 6.51
CA SER A 21 2.10 -8.47 5.39
C SER A 21 0.92 -7.65 4.84
N ILE A 22 1.08 -6.33 4.73
CA ILE A 22 0.02 -5.44 4.20
C ILE A 22 0.10 -5.40 2.69
N LYS A 23 -1.01 -5.77 2.04
CA LYS A 23 -1.16 -5.85 0.59
C LYS A 23 -1.38 -4.49 -0.06
N ARG A 24 -0.93 -4.34 -1.31
CA ARG A 24 -1.12 -3.13 -2.12
C ARG A 24 -2.60 -2.77 -2.29
N ALA A 25 -3.45 -3.76 -2.49
CA ALA A 25 -4.90 -3.58 -2.58
C ALA A 25 -5.50 -2.87 -1.36
N LYS A 26 -5.05 -3.24 -0.15
CA LYS A 26 -5.56 -2.61 1.09
C LYS A 26 -5.14 -1.14 1.18
N ILE A 27 -3.92 -0.82 0.75
CA ILE A 27 -3.39 0.54 0.74
C ILE A 27 -4.16 1.40 -0.27
N LYS A 28 -4.35 0.91 -1.50
CA LYS A 28 -5.18 1.58 -2.50
C LYS A 28 -6.62 1.80 -2.03
N GLN A 29 -7.21 0.82 -1.34
CA GLN A 29 -8.56 0.94 -0.79
C GLN A 29 -8.66 2.07 0.24
N VAL A 30 -7.70 2.19 1.17
CA VAL A 30 -7.76 3.28 2.16
C VAL A 30 -7.48 4.65 1.53
N ILE A 31 -6.65 4.72 0.50
CA ILE A 31 -6.40 5.97 -0.24
C ILE A 31 -7.69 6.43 -0.91
N LYS A 32 -8.41 5.52 -1.59
CA LYS A 32 -9.74 5.80 -2.17
C LYS A 32 -10.77 6.25 -1.13
N ASN A 33 -10.64 5.79 0.11
CA ASN A 33 -11.48 6.21 1.23
C ASN A 33 -11.07 7.56 1.84
N GLY A 34 -10.09 8.28 1.26
CA GLY A 34 -9.64 9.60 1.72
C GLY A 34 -8.35 9.62 2.54
N ALA A 35 -7.58 8.53 2.57
CA ALA A 35 -6.24 8.51 3.15
C ALA A 35 -5.20 9.08 2.17
N ASP A 36 -5.09 10.40 2.15
CA ASP A 36 -4.20 11.18 1.27
C ASP A 36 -2.80 11.45 1.87
N THR A 37 -2.51 10.96 3.07
CA THR A 37 -1.20 11.10 3.71
C THR A 37 -0.68 9.79 4.25
N PHE A 38 0.65 9.68 4.38
CA PHE A 38 1.29 8.50 4.96
C PHE A 38 0.69 8.18 6.33
N GLU A 39 0.60 9.14 7.24
CA GLU A 39 -0.01 8.95 8.57
C GLU A 39 -1.45 8.43 8.52
N LYS A 40 -2.30 8.95 7.62
CA LYS A 40 -3.68 8.43 7.47
C LYS A 40 -3.67 6.98 7.00
N VAL A 41 -2.80 6.64 6.04
CA VAL A 41 -2.63 5.25 5.59
C VAL A 41 -2.09 4.38 6.71
N GLN A 42 -1.12 4.86 7.50
CA GLN A 42 -0.59 4.14 8.67
C GLN A 42 -1.68 3.87 9.70
N LYS A 43 -2.51 4.87 10.03
CA LYS A 43 -3.64 4.71 10.97
C LYS A 43 -4.69 3.74 10.44
N ALA A 44 -4.98 3.78 9.14
CA ALA A 44 -6.02 2.94 8.54
C ALA A 44 -5.57 1.49 8.26
N THR A 45 -4.28 1.25 8.03
CA THR A 45 -3.75 -0.07 7.61
C THR A 45 -2.77 -0.70 8.60
N GLY A 46 -2.19 0.07 9.51
CA GLY A 46 -1.07 -0.35 10.35
C GLY A 46 0.25 -0.50 9.59
N ALA A 47 0.32 -0.13 8.31
CA ALA A 47 1.57 -0.14 7.57
C ALA A 47 2.55 0.89 8.18
N GLY A 48 3.83 0.54 8.23
CA GLY A 48 4.88 1.42 8.74
C GLY A 48 4.97 1.57 10.27
N THR A 49 4.10 0.92 11.04
CA THR A 49 4.21 0.85 12.52
C THR A 49 4.78 -0.49 13.03
N GLY A 50 5.32 -1.32 12.13
CA GLY A 50 5.97 -2.58 12.48
C GLY A 50 7.42 -2.41 12.95
N SER A 51 8.12 -3.52 13.17
CA SER A 51 9.52 -3.55 13.65
C SER A 51 10.51 -2.76 12.79
N CYS A 52 10.19 -2.51 11.52
CA CYS A 52 11.01 -1.70 10.62
C CYS A 52 10.68 -0.19 10.66
N ASN A 53 9.69 0.25 11.44
CA ASN A 53 9.25 1.64 11.57
C ASN A 53 9.03 2.36 10.23
N GLY A 54 8.45 1.66 9.24
CA GLY A 54 8.13 2.24 7.94
C GLY A 54 9.31 2.37 6.97
N LYS A 55 10.55 2.09 7.38
CA LYS A 55 11.75 2.25 6.54
C LYS A 55 11.69 1.53 5.19
N ARG A 56 10.95 0.42 5.08
CA ARG A 56 10.85 -0.39 3.85
C ARG A 56 9.63 -0.13 2.98
N CYS A 57 8.56 0.41 3.57
CA CYS A 57 7.28 0.56 2.90
C CYS A 57 6.86 2.02 2.73
N LYS A 58 7.49 2.97 3.43
CA LYS A 58 7.13 4.39 3.42
C LYS A 58 7.14 4.96 2.01
N GLU A 59 8.27 4.83 1.31
CA GLU A 59 8.44 5.36 -0.05
C GLU A 59 7.36 4.81 -1.00
N LYS A 60 7.20 3.48 -1.03
CA LYS A 60 6.14 2.83 -1.83
C LYS A 60 4.73 3.32 -1.49
N ILE A 61 4.44 3.60 -0.22
CA ILE A 61 3.12 4.09 0.20
C ILE A 61 2.92 5.53 -0.27
N GLU A 62 3.94 6.38 -0.13
CA GLU A 62 3.90 7.76 -0.60
C GLU A 62 3.74 7.83 -2.13
N GLU A 63 4.39 6.95 -2.87
CA GLU A 63 4.17 6.80 -4.31
C GLU A 63 2.72 6.40 -4.62
N LEU A 64 2.18 5.38 -3.94
CA LEU A 64 0.80 4.94 -4.15
C LEU A 64 -0.21 6.04 -3.83
N ILE A 65 0.02 6.82 -2.79
CA ILE A 65 -0.79 7.99 -2.46
C ILE A 65 -0.75 8.98 -3.63
N LYS A 66 0.44 9.37 -4.10
CA LYS A 66 0.58 10.31 -5.23
C LYS A 66 -0.08 9.82 -6.51
N GLU A 67 0.01 8.52 -6.80
CA GLU A 67 -0.61 7.89 -7.96
C GLU A 67 -2.16 7.83 -7.88
N ASN A 68 -2.73 7.74 -6.67
CA ASN A 68 -4.16 7.46 -6.47
C ASN A 68 -4.95 8.60 -5.79
N SER A 69 -4.31 9.70 -5.39
CA SER A 69 -4.95 10.91 -4.82
C SER A 69 -5.41 11.91 -5.89
N LYS A 70 -5.81 11.44 -7.08
CA LYS A 70 -6.35 12.28 -8.17
C LYS A 70 -7.80 11.94 -8.48
#